data_AF-A0A1S8CRB2-F1
#
_entry.id   AF-A0A1S8CRB2-F1
#
_cell.length_a   1.000
_cell.length_b   1.000
_cell.length_c   1.000
_cell.angle_alpha   90.00
_cell.angle_beta   90.00
_cell.angle_gamma   90.00
#
_symmetry.space_group_name_H-M   'P 1'
#
loop_
_entity.id
_entity.type
_entity.pdbx_description
1 polymer ?
#
loop_
_entity_poly.entity_id
_entity_poly.type
_entity_poly.pdbx_seq_one_letter_code
_entity_poly.pdbx_strand_id
1 'polypeptide(L)'
;MKRQLISIAVATLMASSSLPVQASSHREAPSITRTPKVDATDFYMFNSYEAGRGDYVTLIANYQPLQDAFAGPNYYALDPNALYEIHVDNNGDAREDITFQFKFEQTLKDLKVPVGSPCRSWPNQQF
;
A
#
# COMPACT_ATOMS: atom_id res chain seq x y z
N MET A 1 21.33 -42.80 -26.30
CA MET A 1 20.71 -43.33 -25.06
C MET A 1 21.26 -42.66 -23.78
N LYS A 2 22.56 -42.78 -23.42
CA LYS A 2 23.11 -42.17 -22.18
C LYS A 2 22.86 -40.65 -22.00
N ARG A 3 23.02 -39.85 -23.05
CA ARG A 3 22.77 -38.38 -23.00
C ARG A 3 21.31 -38.00 -22.79
N GLN A 4 20.38 -38.79 -23.35
CA GLN A 4 18.93 -38.58 -23.15
C GLN A 4 18.52 -38.92 -21.72
N LEU A 5 19.08 -40.00 -21.15
CA LEU A 5 18.82 -40.39 -19.75
C LEU A 5 19.31 -39.32 -18.76
N ILE A 6 20.49 -38.73 -19.00
CA ILE A 6 21.01 -37.63 -18.18
C ILE A 6 20.11 -36.39 -18.30
N SER A 7 19.67 -36.05 -19.51
CA SER A 7 18.81 -34.88 -19.74
C SER A 7 17.45 -35.02 -19.06
N ILE A 8 16.87 -36.23 -19.10
CA ILE A 8 15.63 -36.55 -18.40
C ILE A 8 15.85 -36.46 -16.89
N ALA A 9 16.90 -37.07 -16.36
CA ALA A 9 17.18 -37.03 -14.92
C ALA A 9 17.37 -35.60 -14.37
N VAL A 10 18.06 -34.73 -15.12
CA VAL A 10 18.23 -33.32 -14.75
C VAL A 10 16.90 -32.55 -14.80
N ALA A 11 16.10 -32.77 -15.84
CA ALA A 11 14.78 -32.14 -15.95
C ALA A 11 13.83 -32.55 -14.81
N THR A 12 13.81 -33.83 -14.45
CA THR A 12 12.98 -34.33 -13.34
C THR A 12 13.45 -33.77 -12.00
N LEU A 13 14.76 -33.60 -11.80
CA LEU A 13 15.31 -33.02 -10.57
C LEU A 13 14.96 -31.53 -10.43
N MET A 14 15.03 -30.76 -11.53
CA MET A 14 14.65 -29.34 -11.51
C MET A 14 13.14 -29.13 -11.35
N ALA A 15 12.32 -30.04 -11.89
CA ALA A 15 10.87 -29.99 -11.72
C ALA A 15 10.42 -30.38 -10.30
N SER A 16 11.22 -31.17 -9.58
CA SER A 16 10.93 -31.59 -8.20
C SER A 16 11.53 -30.67 -7.13
N SER A 17 12.35 -29.69 -7.51
CA SER A 17 12.97 -28.74 -6.57
C SER A 17 12.19 -27.44 -6.36
N SER A 18 10.96 -27.33 -6.86
CA SER A 18 10.09 -26.19 -6.56
C SER A 18 9.54 -26.31 -5.14
N LEU A 19 10.30 -25.82 -4.16
CA LEU A 19 9.77 -25.60 -2.81
C LEU A 19 8.68 -24.52 -2.86
N PRO A 20 7.61 -24.62 -2.06
CA PRO A 20 6.65 -23.54 -1.93
C PRO A 20 7.36 -22.31 -1.38
N VAL A 21 7.49 -21.27 -2.20
CA VAL A 21 7.94 -19.96 -1.74
C VAL A 21 6.77 -19.30 -1.03
N GLN A 22 6.92 -19.01 0.26
CA GLN A 22 5.97 -18.19 0.99
C GLN A 22 6.26 -16.73 0.64
N ALA A 23 5.26 -16.02 0.13
CA ALA A 23 5.35 -14.57 0.00
C ALA A 23 5.40 -13.96 1.40
N SER A 24 6.39 -13.10 1.66
CA SER A 24 6.50 -12.38 2.93
C SER A 24 5.44 -11.28 2.97
N SER A 25 4.78 -11.12 4.13
CA SER A 25 3.88 -10.00 4.35
C SER A 25 4.68 -8.76 4.75
N HIS A 26 4.40 -7.61 4.15
CA HIS A 26 5.06 -6.34 4.47
C HIS A 26 4.85 -5.93 5.95
N ARG A 27 3.71 -6.34 6.53
CA ARG A 27 3.39 -6.13 7.94
C ARG A 27 4.26 -6.93 8.91
N GLU A 28 5.00 -7.93 8.43
CA GLU A 28 5.90 -8.76 9.23
C GLU A 28 7.32 -8.16 9.35
N ALA A 29 7.60 -7.07 8.63
CA ALA A 29 8.85 -6.35 8.77
C ALA A 29 9.01 -5.81 10.22
N PRO A 30 10.13 -6.06 10.92
CA PRO A 30 10.27 -5.75 12.34
C PRO A 30 9.94 -4.29 12.74
N SER A 31 10.21 -3.32 11.87
CA SER A 31 9.88 -1.91 12.12
C SER A 31 8.39 -1.59 11.92
N ILE A 32 7.78 -2.16 10.87
CA ILE A 32 6.36 -1.99 10.53
C ILE A 32 5.45 -2.67 11.56
N THR A 33 5.89 -3.78 12.18
CA THR A 33 5.11 -4.41 13.26
C THR A 33 4.80 -3.45 14.43
N ARG A 34 5.68 -2.48 14.69
CA ARG A 34 5.48 -1.44 15.73
C ARG A 34 4.76 -0.20 15.22
N THR A 35 4.70 -0.01 13.92
CA THR A 35 4.09 1.15 13.25
C THR A 35 3.16 0.70 12.11
N PRO A 36 2.14 -0.11 12.37
CA PRO A 36 1.37 -0.77 11.31
C PRO A 36 0.53 0.20 10.46
N LYS A 37 0.36 1.45 10.90
CA LYS A 37 -0.34 2.50 10.14
C LYS A 37 0.49 3.09 8.99
N VAL A 38 1.80 2.82 8.95
CA VAL A 38 2.68 3.20 7.84
C VAL A 38 3.04 2.01 6.94
N ASP A 39 2.28 0.91 7.05
CA ASP A 39 2.43 -0.26 6.21
C ASP A 39 2.04 0.05 4.76
N ALA A 40 3.04 0.23 3.90
CA ALA A 40 2.89 0.44 2.46
C ALA A 40 2.58 -0.90 1.78
N THR A 41 1.46 -1.00 1.09
CA THR A 41 1.03 -2.26 0.47
C THR A 41 1.54 -2.37 -0.95
N ASP A 42 1.30 -1.32 -1.74
CA ASP A 42 1.58 -1.30 -3.17
C ASP A 42 1.94 0.11 -3.62
N PHE A 43 2.84 0.19 -4.60
CA PHE A 43 3.19 1.41 -5.29
C PHE A 43 3.00 1.22 -6.80
N TYR A 44 2.32 2.14 -7.44
CA TYR A 44 2.05 2.12 -8.87
C TYR A 44 2.60 3.38 -9.53
N MET A 45 3.17 3.21 -10.72
CA MET A 45 3.68 4.29 -11.56
C MET A 45 3.34 3.98 -13.02
N PHE A 46 2.66 4.91 -13.68
CA PHE A 46 2.26 4.73 -15.08
C PHE A 46 2.05 6.09 -15.77
N ASN A 47 2.18 6.12 -17.10
CA ASN A 47 1.81 7.31 -17.88
C ASN A 47 0.31 7.59 -17.73
N SER A 48 -0.05 8.84 -17.46
CA SER A 48 -1.44 9.20 -17.19
C SER A 48 -2.32 8.97 -18.42
N TYR A 49 -3.48 8.34 -18.17
CA TYR A 49 -4.55 8.15 -19.16
C TYR A 49 -5.70 9.16 -18.97
N GLU A 50 -5.55 10.13 -18.06
CA GLU A 50 -6.53 11.19 -17.86
C GLU A 50 -6.56 12.14 -19.08
N ALA A 51 -7.76 12.48 -19.54
CA ALA A 51 -7.94 13.32 -20.73
C ALA A 51 -7.23 14.67 -20.55
N GLY A 52 -6.37 15.04 -21.51
CA GLY A 52 -5.58 16.28 -21.45
C GLY A 52 -4.30 16.21 -20.60
N ARG A 53 -3.93 15.04 -20.08
CA ARG A 53 -2.72 14.85 -19.25
C ARG A 53 -1.73 13.83 -19.79
N GLY A 54 -1.62 13.71 -21.12
CA GLY A 54 -0.72 12.75 -21.76
C GLY A 54 0.76 12.92 -21.41
N ASP A 55 1.19 14.12 -21.01
CA ASP A 55 2.57 14.43 -20.64
C ASP A 55 2.89 14.21 -19.15
N TYR A 56 1.99 13.56 -18.39
CA TYR A 56 2.14 13.35 -16.95
C TYR A 56 2.37 11.87 -16.62
N VAL A 57 3.11 11.63 -15.55
CA VAL A 57 3.17 10.34 -14.86
C VAL A 57 2.27 10.39 -13.64
N THR A 58 1.47 9.34 -13.46
CA THR A 58 0.64 9.13 -12.27
C THR A 58 1.35 8.19 -11.31
N LEU A 59 1.47 8.62 -10.06
CA LEU A 59 2.04 7.87 -8.95
C LEU A 59 0.93 7.59 -7.93
N ILE A 60 0.83 6.34 -7.46
CA ILE A 60 -0.14 5.92 -6.44
C ILE A 60 0.61 5.12 -5.37
N ALA A 61 0.47 5.51 -4.11
CA ALA A 61 1.01 4.79 -2.97
C ALA A 61 -0.15 4.36 -2.05
N ASN A 62 -0.31 3.05 -1.88
CA ASN A 62 -1.32 2.47 -1.02
C ASN A 62 -0.74 2.15 0.36
N TYR A 63 -1.52 2.45 1.40
CA TYR A 63 -1.20 2.17 2.78
C TYR A 63 -2.41 1.54 3.48
N GLN A 64 -2.14 0.66 4.44
CA GLN A 64 -3.16 -0.05 5.23
C GLN A 64 -4.13 -0.87 4.36
N PRO A 65 -3.84 -2.16 4.12
CA PRO A 65 -4.60 -2.99 3.20
C PRO A 65 -6.00 -3.34 3.73
N LEU A 66 -6.82 -3.94 2.85
CA LEU A 66 -8.10 -4.60 3.21
C LEU A 66 -9.17 -3.66 3.80
N GLN A 67 -9.29 -2.46 3.24
CA GLN A 67 -10.35 -1.50 3.60
C GLN A 67 -11.53 -1.58 2.62
N ASP A 68 -12.26 -2.70 2.66
CA ASP A 68 -13.36 -2.98 1.74
C ASP A 68 -14.50 -1.93 1.84
N ALA A 69 -15.17 -1.69 0.71
CA ALA A 69 -16.21 -0.65 0.61
C ALA A 69 -17.40 -0.87 1.58
N PHE A 70 -17.70 -2.11 1.96
CA PHE A 70 -18.78 -2.43 2.91
C PHE A 70 -18.35 -2.34 4.39
N ALA A 71 -17.07 -2.10 4.69
CA ALA A 71 -16.57 -1.91 6.06
C ALA A 71 -16.84 -0.49 6.63
N GLY A 72 -17.41 0.41 5.82
CA GLY A 72 -17.81 1.74 6.27
C GLY A 72 -18.79 1.68 7.47
N PRO A 73 -18.75 2.66 8.38
CA PRO A 73 -17.92 3.88 8.38
C PRO A 73 -16.50 3.70 8.99
N ASN A 74 -16.14 2.49 9.39
CA ASN A 74 -14.93 2.22 10.19
C ASN A 74 -13.73 1.92 9.30
N TYR A 75 -13.15 2.97 8.75
CA TYR A 75 -11.88 2.92 8.01
C TYR A 75 -10.71 3.27 8.91
N TYR A 76 -9.56 2.65 8.64
CA TYR A 76 -8.32 2.97 9.33
C TYR A 76 -7.79 4.32 8.83
N ALA A 77 -7.44 5.16 9.78
CA ALA A 77 -6.80 6.43 9.53
C ALA A 77 -5.28 6.29 9.39
N LEU A 78 -4.71 7.02 8.43
CA LEU A 78 -3.27 7.25 8.33
C LEU A 78 -2.74 7.94 9.59
N ASP A 79 -1.47 7.70 9.90
CA ASP A 79 -0.85 8.19 11.14
C ASP A 79 -0.48 9.69 11.01
N PRO A 80 -1.02 10.57 11.86
CA PRO A 80 -0.68 11.99 11.81
C PRO A 80 0.76 12.29 12.28
N ASN A 81 1.42 11.34 12.94
CA ASN A 81 2.81 11.46 13.35
C ASN A 81 3.79 10.96 12.27
N ALA A 82 3.30 10.32 11.21
CA ALA A 82 4.12 9.84 10.12
C ALA A 82 4.35 10.92 9.06
N LEU A 83 5.49 10.80 8.39
CA LEU A 83 5.82 11.53 7.17
C LEU A 83 5.84 10.52 6.02
N TYR A 84 4.98 10.74 5.03
CA TYR A 84 4.87 9.88 3.87
C TYR A 84 5.56 10.56 2.70
N GLU A 85 6.49 9.87 2.04
CA GLU A 85 7.28 10.45 0.96
C GLU A 85 7.37 9.51 -0.25
N ILE A 86 7.36 10.11 -1.44
CA ILE A 86 7.71 9.44 -2.69
C ILE A 86 8.94 10.15 -3.24
N HIS A 87 10.04 9.41 -3.35
CA HIS A 87 11.31 9.90 -3.86
C HIS A 87 11.44 9.49 -5.33
N VAL A 88 11.81 10.45 -6.18
CA VAL A 88 12.00 10.23 -7.62
C VAL A 88 13.41 10.63 -7.99
N ASP A 89 14.18 9.65 -8.44
CA ASP A 89 15.42 9.83 -9.19
C ASP A 89 15.07 9.77 -10.68
N ASN A 90 15.26 10.87 -11.40
CA ASN A 90 14.99 10.97 -12.83
C ASN A 90 16.25 11.08 -13.69
N ASN A 91 17.43 10.99 -13.06
CA ASN A 91 18.73 11.11 -13.73
C ASN A 91 19.59 9.83 -13.62
N GLY A 92 19.25 8.91 -12.71
CA GLY A 92 19.85 7.59 -12.52
C GLY A 92 21.06 7.56 -11.58
N ASP A 93 21.29 8.58 -10.74
CA ASP A 93 22.41 8.64 -9.81
C ASP A 93 22.13 8.02 -8.42
N ALA A 94 20.93 7.43 -8.25
CA ALA A 94 20.42 6.85 -7.01
C ALA A 94 20.25 7.86 -5.86
N ARG A 95 20.01 9.14 -6.20
CA ARG A 95 19.61 10.20 -5.28
C ARG A 95 18.32 10.83 -5.78
N GLU A 96 17.49 11.27 -4.85
CA GLU A 96 16.22 11.89 -5.20
C GLU A 96 16.43 13.27 -5.83
N ASP A 97 15.85 13.49 -7.01
CA ASP A 97 15.74 14.80 -7.66
C ASP A 97 14.45 15.51 -7.24
N ILE A 98 13.38 14.74 -6.98
CA ILE A 98 12.06 15.23 -6.63
C ILE A 98 11.51 14.39 -5.48
N THR A 99 11.01 15.07 -4.44
CA THR A 99 10.35 14.44 -3.29
C THR A 99 8.93 14.99 -3.14
N PHE A 100 7.94 14.09 -3.22
CA PHE A 100 6.56 14.40 -2.86
C PHE A 100 6.33 14.00 -1.41
N GLN A 101 6.00 14.96 -0.56
CA GLN A 101 5.83 14.76 0.89
C GLN A 101 4.38 15.01 1.30
N PHE A 102 3.83 14.09 2.08
CA PHE A 102 2.47 14.13 2.58
C PHE A 102 2.45 14.02 4.11
N LYS A 103 1.70 14.92 4.74
CA LYS A 103 1.41 14.90 6.18
C LYS A 103 -0.10 15.00 6.36
N PHE A 104 -0.65 14.04 7.10
CA PHE A 104 -2.09 13.94 7.28
C PHE A 104 -2.50 14.48 8.65
N GLU A 105 -3.63 15.19 8.68
CA GLU A 105 -4.27 15.63 9.91
C GLU A 105 -5.59 14.90 10.07
N GLN A 106 -5.85 14.41 11.30
CA GLN A 106 -7.09 13.73 11.62
C GLN A 106 -8.09 14.72 12.23
N THR A 107 -9.21 14.92 11.55
CA THR A 107 -10.29 15.81 12.03
C THR A 107 -11.54 15.00 12.31
N LEU A 108 -11.95 14.96 13.58
CA LEU A 108 -13.24 14.40 13.97
C LEU A 108 -14.35 15.39 13.63
N LYS A 109 -15.28 14.97 12.77
CA LYS A 109 -16.48 15.75 12.47
C LYS A 109 -17.56 15.45 13.51
N ASP A 110 -18.09 16.50 14.14
CA ASP A 110 -19.28 16.43 15.00
C ASP A 110 -20.54 16.25 14.14
N LEU A 111 -20.74 15.01 13.66
CA LEU A 111 -21.93 14.65 12.89
C LEU A 111 -23.15 14.67 13.82
N LYS A 112 -24.06 15.60 13.57
CA LYS A 112 -25.31 15.74 14.30
C LYS A 112 -26.42 14.98 13.58
N VAL A 113 -27.02 14.02 14.26
CA VAL A 113 -28.21 13.33 13.73
C VAL A 113 -29.46 14.07 14.24
N PRO A 114 -30.42 14.41 13.39
CA PRO A 114 -31.63 15.13 13.77
C PRO A 114 -32.62 14.18 14.48
N VAL A 115 -32.32 13.78 15.71
CA VAL A 115 -33.16 12.90 16.54
C VAL A 115 -34.00 13.72 17.53
N GLY A 116 -34.73 14.70 17.03
CA GLY A 116 -35.48 15.67 17.84
C GLY A 116 -34.67 16.89 18.27
N SER A 117 -35.28 17.78 19.06
CA SER A 117 -34.65 19.01 19.57
C SER A 117 -34.20 18.82 21.02
N PRO A 118 -32.92 19.04 21.38
CA PRO A 118 -31.79 19.40 20.52
C PRO A 118 -31.19 18.19 19.77
N CYS A 119 -30.56 18.44 18.61
CA CYS A 119 -29.79 17.42 17.89
C CYS A 119 -28.71 16.81 18.81
N ARG A 120 -28.57 15.49 18.77
CA ARG A 120 -27.54 14.77 19.54
C ARG A 120 -26.27 14.66 18.69
N SER A 121 -25.14 15.04 19.26
CA SER A 121 -23.81 14.72 18.73
C SER A 121 -23.61 13.21 18.81
N TRP A 122 -23.25 12.58 17.70
CA TRP A 122 -22.77 11.20 17.76
C TRP A 122 -21.25 11.23 17.69
N PRO A 123 -20.53 11.00 18.81
CA PRO A 123 -19.08 10.95 18.75
C PRO A 123 -18.71 9.78 17.84
N ASN A 124 -18.03 10.09 16.75
CA ASN A 124 -17.50 9.09 15.83
C ASN A 124 -16.38 8.34 16.57
N GLN A 125 -16.75 7.33 17.36
CA GLN A 125 -15.80 6.48 18.06
C GLN A 125 -15.17 5.55 17.02
N GLN A 126 -14.05 6.00 16.45
CA GLN A 126 -13.09 5.08 15.86
C GLN A 126 -12.55 4.23 17.00
N PHE A 127 -12.99 2.97 17.07
CA PHE A 127 -12.37 1.94 17.91
C PHE A 127 -11.07 1.45 17.27
#